data_AF-A0A173MPP4-F1
#
_entry.id   AF-A0A173MPP4-F1
#
_cell.length_a   1.000
_cell.length_b   1.000
_cell.length_c   1.000
_cell.angle_alpha   90.00
_cell.angle_beta   90.00
_cell.angle_gamma   90.00
#
_symmetry.space_group_name_H-M   'P 1'
#
loop_
_entity.id
_entity.type
_entity.pdbx_description
1 polymer ?
#
loop_
_entity_poly.entity_id
_entity_poly.type
_entity_poly.pdbx_seq_one_letter_code
_entity_poly.pdbx_strand_id
1 'polypeptide(L)' 'MPLNATLLGQQLYNKASEFNNVNIDDIEQARKDFWNGIASEVVAHIQANAALNVPGLGLIAGPYPVTGNSITGKIQ' A
#
# COMPACT_ATOMS: atom_id res chain seq x y z
N MET A 1 -3.70 3.65 8.00
CA MET A 1 -4.64 2.68 8.64
C MET A 1 -3.98 1.30 8.55
N PRO A 2 -4.35 0.29 9.37
CA PRO A 2 -3.88 -1.07 9.10
C PRO A 2 -4.33 -1.52 7.71
N LEU A 3 -3.57 -2.44 7.10
CA LEU A 3 -3.97 -3.12 5.86
C LEU A 3 -5.41 -3.62 6.00
N ASN A 4 -6.30 -3.17 5.11
CA ASN A 4 -7.73 -3.43 5.20
C ASN A 4 -8.23 -4.00 3.87
N ALA A 5 -8.67 -5.26 3.91
CA ALA A 5 -9.11 -5.98 2.71
C ALA A 5 -10.36 -5.37 2.06
N THR A 6 -11.26 -4.76 2.84
CA THR A 6 -12.45 -4.08 2.29
C THR A 6 -12.04 -2.82 1.54
N LEU A 7 -11.15 -2.02 2.10
CA LEU A 7 -10.62 -0.82 1.45
C LEU A 7 -9.85 -1.18 0.18
N LEU A 8 -8.93 -2.15 0.27
CA LEU A 8 -8.18 -2.62 -0.90
C LEU A 8 -9.12 -3.18 -1.97
N GLY A 9 -10.11 -4.00 -1.58
CA GLY A 9 -11.09 -4.56 -2.50
C GLY A 9 -11.87 -3.47 -3.25
N GLN A 10 -12.27 -2.41 -2.57
CA GLN A 10 -12.95 -1.28 -3.21
C GLN A 10 -12.03 -0.50 -4.15
N GLN A 11 -10.77 -0.28 -3.77
CA GLN A 11 -9.78 0.37 -4.62
C GLN A 11 -9.51 -0.44 -5.90
N LEU A 12 -9.34 -1.76 -5.78
CA LEU A 12 -9.17 -2.66 -6.92
C LEU A 12 -10.39 -2.69 -7.83
N TYR A 13 -11.60 -2.70 -7.26
CA TYR A 13 -12.83 -2.63 -8.03
C TYR A 13 -12.90 -1.33 -8.85
N ASN A 14 -12.65 -0.19 -8.20
CA ASN A 14 -12.63 1.11 -8.89
C ASN A 14 -11.61 1.12 -10.02
N LYS A 15 -10.40 0.60 -9.76
CA LYS A 15 -9.35 0.53 -10.77
C LYS A 15 -9.73 -0.37 -11.94
N ALA A 16 -10.27 -1.55 -11.68
CA ALA A 16 -10.75 -2.46 -12.72
C ALA A 16 -11.87 -1.83 -13.57
N SER A 17 -12.72 -1.00 -12.94
CA SER A 17 -13.81 -0.30 -13.62
C SER A 17 -13.32 0.66 -14.71
N GLU A 18 -12.13 1.25 -14.55
CA GLU A 18 -11.52 2.16 -15.55
C GLU A 18 -11.22 1.45 -16.87
N PHE A 19 -11.01 0.14 -16.83
CA PHE A 19 -10.72 -0.69 -18.00
C PHE A 19 -11.96 -1.40 -18.56
N ASN A 20 -13.11 -1.27 -17.89
CA ASN A 20 -14.35 -1.85 -18.35
C ASN A 20 -15.03 -0.92 -19.35
N ASN A 21 -15.66 -1.50 -20.38
CA ASN A 21 -16.45 -0.77 -21.39
C ASN A 21 -15.69 0.33 -22.14
N VAL A 22 -14.37 0.19 -22.29
CA VAL A 22 -13.54 1.05 -23.15
C VAL A 22 -13.38 0.43 -24.53
N ASN A 23 -13.29 1.27 -25.56
CA ASN A 23 -12.90 0.78 -26.89
C ASN A 23 -11.42 0.39 -26.86
N ILE A 24 -11.10 -0.79 -27.38
CA ILE A 24 -9.75 -1.37 -27.36
C ILE A 24 -9.28 -1.55 -28.80
N ASP A 25 -8.25 -0.80 -29.17
CA ASP A 25 -7.59 -0.92 -30.48
C ASP A 25 -6.49 -2.01 -30.46
N ASP A 26 -5.79 -2.16 -29.33
CA ASP A 26 -4.76 -3.18 -29.08
C ASP A 26 -5.07 -3.96 -27.79
N ILE A 27 -5.50 -5.22 -27.96
CA ILE A 27 -5.90 -6.08 -26.86
C ILE A 27 -4.76 -6.51 -25.95
N GLU A 28 -3.55 -6.69 -26.48
CA GLU A 28 -2.41 -7.14 -25.68
C GLU A 28 -1.85 -6.00 -24.83
N GLN A 29 -1.83 -4.79 -25.39
CA GLN A 29 -1.49 -3.60 -24.62
C GLN A 29 -2.53 -3.32 -23.52
N ALA A 30 -3.83 -3.40 -23.84
CA ALA A 30 -4.89 -3.21 -22.86
C ALA A 30 -4.82 -4.21 -21.69
N ARG A 31 -4.46 -5.48 -21.95
CA ARG A 31 -4.23 -6.49 -20.90
C ARG A 31 -3.07 -6.13 -19.99
N LYS A 32 -1.95 -5.67 -20.55
CA LYS A 32 -0.79 -5.22 -19.77
C LYS A 32 -1.16 -4.03 -18.89
N ASP A 33 -1.86 -3.05 -19.44
CA ASP A 33 -2.24 -1.84 -18.73
C ASP A 33 -3.23 -2.12 -17.60
N PHE A 34 -4.17 -3.05 -17.80
CA PHE A 34 -5.03 -3.55 -16.74
C PHE A 34 -4.22 -4.11 -15.57
N TRP A 35 -3.33 -5.08 -15.83
CA TRP A 35 -2.55 -5.71 -14.76
C TRP A 35 -1.58 -4.74 -14.08
N ASN A 36 -0.98 -3.82 -14.84
CA ASN A 36 -0.15 -2.75 -14.29
C ASN A 36 -0.95 -1.81 -13.38
N GLY A 37 -2.18 -1.47 -13.76
CA GLY A 37 -3.08 -0.65 -12.95
C GLY A 37 -3.43 -1.32 -11.63
N ILE A 38 -3.79 -2.60 -11.67
CA ILE A 38 -4.06 -3.40 -10.47
C ILE A 38 -2.83 -3.50 -9.56
N ALA A 39 -1.66 -3.82 -10.11
CA ALA A 39 -0.41 -3.90 -9.35
C ALA A 39 -0.05 -2.57 -8.69
N SER A 40 -0.23 -1.45 -9.40
CA SER A 40 0.01 -0.11 -8.88
C SER A 40 -0.87 0.21 -7.67
N GLU A 41 -2.15 -0.18 -7.71
CA GLU A 41 -3.09 0.06 -6.60
C GLU A 41 -2.73 -0.78 -5.36
N VAL A 42 -2.30 -2.04 -5.55
CA VAL A 42 -1.78 -2.88 -4.45
C VAL A 42 -0.58 -2.22 -3.79
N VAL A 43 0.40 -1.76 -4.58
CA VAL A 43 1.59 -1.08 -4.06
C VAL A 43 1.22 0.19 -3.32
N ALA A 44 0.35 1.02 -3.89
CA ALA A 44 -0.12 2.25 -3.25
C ALA A 44 -0.84 1.98 -1.92
N HIS A 45 -1.70 0.94 -1.88
CA HIS A 45 -2.39 0.56 -0.64
C HIS A 45 -1.40 0.14 0.44
N ILE A 46 -0.40 -0.68 0.10
CA ILE A 46 0.64 -1.11 1.03
C ILE A 46 1.46 0.10 1.50
N GLN A 47 1.90 0.99 0.61
CA GLN A 47 2.69 2.17 0.99
C GLN A 47 1.92 3.11 1.93
N ALA A 48 0.62 3.29 1.71
CA ALA A 48 -0.21 4.18 2.53
C ALA A 48 -0.65 3.55 3.88
N ASN A 49 -0.69 2.22 3.98
CA ASN A 49 -1.30 1.51 5.10
C ASN A 49 -0.38 0.49 5.80
N ALA A 50 0.82 0.25 5.30
CA ALA A 50 1.79 -0.57 5.99
C ALA A 50 2.25 0.16 7.26
N ALA A 51 2.00 -0.46 8.42
CA ALA A 51 2.61 -0.03 9.66
C ALA A 51 4.06 -0.54 9.70
N LEU A 52 5.02 0.37 9.60
CA LEU A 52 6.42 0.04 9.81
C LEU A 52 6.70 0.03 11.31
N ASN A 53 6.75 -1.16 11.91
CA ASN A 53 7.26 -1.29 13.27
C ASN A 53 8.78 -1.35 13.23
N VAL A 54 9.45 -0.19 13.32
CA VAL A 54 10.89 -0.15 13.59
C VAL A 54 11.05 -0.31 15.09
N PRO A 55 11.56 -1.45 15.60
CA PRO A 55 11.97 -1.51 16.99
C PRO A 55 13.08 -0.47 17.16
N GLY A 56 12.75 0.66 17.78
CA GLY A 56 13.76 1.65 18.13
C GLY A 56 14.81 0.95 19.00
N LEU A 57 16.09 1.31 18.81
CA LEU A 57 17.07 1.10 19.86
C LEU A 57 16.50 1.83 21.08
N GLY A 58 15.87 1.09 21.99
CA GLY A 58 15.07 1.65 23.06
C GLY A 58 15.89 2.73 23.75
N LEU A 59 15.36 3.96 23.79
CA LEU A 59 15.93 4.99 24.63
C LEU A 59 15.93 4.40 26.05
N ILE A 60 17.08 4.37 26.70
CA ILE A 60 17.17 3.90 28.08
C ILE A 60 17.06 5.14 28.96
N ALA A 61 15.94 5.29 29.68
CA ALA A 61 15.75 6.36 30.65
C ALA A 61 16.11 5.84 32.05
N GLY A 62 17.42 5.76 32.34
CA GLY A 62 17.90 5.16 33.59
C GLY A 62 17.58 3.65 33.65
N PRO A 63 17.01 3.10 34.73
CA PRO A 63 16.69 1.67 34.82
C PRO A 63 15.40 1.26 34.09
N TYR A 64 14.70 2.18 33.42
CA TYR A 64 13.39 1.91 32.82
C TYR A 64 13.44 1.86 31.29
N PRO A 65 12.80 0.84 30.65
CA PRO A 65 12.68 0.79 29.20
C PRO A 65 11.71 1.87 28.71
N VAL A 66 12.13 2.70 27.74
CA VAL A 66 11.22 3.63 27.06
C VAL A 66 10.50 2.86 25.95
N THR A 67 9.18 2.75 26.06
CA THR A 67 8.31 2.23 25.01
C THR A 67 7.73 3.41 24.21
N GLY A 68 7.79 3.33 22.88
CA GLY A 68 7.24 4.36 22.00
C GLY A 68 7.14 3.87 20.57
N ASN A 69 6.05 4.20 19.88
CA ASN A 69 5.90 3.91 18.46
C ASN A 69 6.57 5.02 17.65
N SER A 70 7.55 4.68 16.82
CA SER A 70 8.15 5.63 15.88
C SER A 70 7.18 5.89 14.73
N ILE A 71 6.77 7.15 14.55
CA ILE A 71 5.92 7.59 13.42
C ILE A 71 6.71 8.34 12.33
N THR A 72 8.01 8.56 12.53
CA THR A 72 8.87 9.35 11.62
C THR A 72 10.01 8.57 10.99
N GLY A 73 10.15 7.27 11.28
CA GLY A 73 11.18 6.43 10.67
C GLY A 73 10.98 6.31 9.15
N LYS A 74 12.03 6.58 8.37
CA LYS A 74 12.08 6.35 6.92
C LYS A 74 13.06 5.23 6.61
N ILE A 75 12.74 4.38 5.63
CA ILE A 75 13.70 3.42 5.05
C ILE A 75 14.57 4.19 4.04
N GLN A 76 15.89 4.06 4.14
CA GLN A 76 16.84 4.54 3.13
C GLN A 76 17.13 3.45 2.11
#